data_AF-A0A286SAX2-F1
#
_entry.id   AF-A0A286SAX2-F1
#
_cell.length_a   1.000
_cell.length_b   1.000
_cell.length_c   1.000
_cell.angle_alpha   90.00
_cell.angle_beta   90.00
_cell.angle_gamma   90.00
#
_symmetry.space_group_name_H-M   'P 1'
#
loop_
_entity.id
_entity.type
_entity.pdbx_description
1 polymer ?
#
loop_
_entity_poly.entity_id
_entity_poly.type
_entity_poly.pdbx_seq_one_letter_code
_entity_poly.pdbx_strand_id
1 'polypeptide(L)'
;ALQRGVVPATLHVDEPTRHVDWSSGAVELVREPVAWPESGRPRRAGVSSFGISGTNAHVILEQAAEEPVSDQPAVEPVLGGGMLPWALSAKSEAALRAQAERLRATVDEGVDVGAVAGALVNSRSVFDHRAVVVAADRAGFVARLDALARGEAESAGVVCGVARSRSGVVFVFPGQGSQWVGMAAELLESSAVFAGSIERCAEALAEFTDWDLLPVLRGEQGAVSLERVDVVQPVLWAVMVSLAVLWRSLGVVPSAVVGHSQGEIAAACVSGALSLEDGARLVALRSRVIAEELAGRGGMVSVAAPVARVEELVAGREGVWVAVVNGPAATVVAGSPEALAGVVAECEENGLSTRTIPVDYA
;
A
#
# COMPACT_ATOMS: atom_id res chain seq x y z
N ALA A 1 27.19 -1.70 -31.01
CA ALA A 1 27.42 -2.64 -32.12
C ALA A 1 27.00 -4.07 -31.76
N LEU A 2 27.61 -4.72 -30.75
CA LEU A 2 27.29 -6.10 -30.34
C LEU A 2 25.79 -6.35 -30.08
N GLN A 3 25.15 -5.52 -29.24
CA GLN A 3 23.72 -5.63 -28.90
C GLN A 3 22.77 -5.35 -30.07
N ARG A 4 23.14 -4.43 -30.97
CA ARG A 4 22.27 -3.95 -32.06
C ARG A 4 22.55 -4.66 -33.40
N GLY A 5 23.59 -5.49 -33.47
CA GLY A 5 23.97 -6.18 -34.71
C GLY A 5 24.40 -5.28 -35.86
N VAL A 6 24.90 -4.06 -35.58
CA VAL A 6 25.34 -3.09 -36.59
C VAL A 6 26.70 -2.52 -36.20
N VAL A 7 27.65 -2.51 -37.13
CA VAL A 7 28.94 -1.81 -37.01
C VAL A 7 28.75 -0.37 -37.49
N PRO A 8 28.97 0.63 -36.63
CA PRO A 8 28.80 2.03 -37.02
C PRO A 8 29.91 2.49 -37.98
N ALA A 9 29.61 3.51 -38.78
CA ALA A 9 30.59 4.13 -39.65
C ALA A 9 31.73 4.79 -38.86
N THR A 10 32.94 4.72 -39.41
CA THR A 10 34.07 5.57 -39.02
C THR A 10 34.06 6.83 -39.89
N LEU A 11 34.24 7.99 -39.27
CA LEU A 11 34.25 9.28 -39.96
C LEU A 11 35.66 9.65 -40.46
N HIS A 12 35.74 10.64 -41.34
CA HIS A 12 36.99 11.19 -41.88
C HIS A 12 37.87 10.19 -42.66
N VAL A 13 37.21 9.26 -43.35
CA VAL A 13 37.86 8.24 -44.20
C VAL A 13 37.34 8.26 -45.64
N ASP A 14 36.96 9.45 -46.11
CA ASP A 14 36.52 9.69 -47.50
C ASP A 14 37.57 9.11 -48.47
N GLU A 15 38.84 9.37 -48.18
CA GLU A 15 39.98 8.71 -48.82
C GLU A 15 40.84 7.99 -47.75
N PRO A 16 41.05 6.67 -47.85
CA PRO A 16 41.90 5.94 -46.92
C PRO A 16 43.37 6.36 -47.04
N THR A 17 44.14 6.32 -45.94
CA THR A 17 45.56 6.72 -45.96
C THR A 17 46.37 5.87 -46.95
N ARG A 18 47.16 6.55 -47.79
CA ARG A 18 48.09 5.92 -48.75
C ARG A 18 49.27 5.19 -48.13
N HIS A 19 49.48 5.34 -46.82
CA HIS A 19 50.61 4.73 -46.10
C HIS A 19 50.32 3.29 -45.65
N VAL A 20 49.11 2.80 -45.90
CA VAL A 20 48.69 1.42 -45.63
C VAL A 20 48.23 0.82 -46.96
N ASP A 21 48.67 -0.40 -47.26
CA ASP A 21 48.13 -1.15 -48.38
C ASP A 21 46.82 -1.83 -47.96
N TRP A 22 45.70 -1.23 -48.35
CA TRP A 22 44.36 -1.74 -48.07
C TRP A 22 43.94 -2.88 -48.99
N SER A 23 44.69 -3.14 -50.09
CA SER A 23 44.35 -4.15 -51.07
C SER A 23 44.82 -5.57 -50.69
N SER A 24 45.82 -5.67 -49.81
CA SER A 24 46.49 -6.93 -49.47
C SER A 24 46.06 -7.55 -48.13
N GLY A 25 44.92 -7.14 -47.56
CA GLY A 25 44.47 -7.59 -46.23
C GLY A 25 43.00 -7.97 -46.14
N ALA A 26 42.64 -8.66 -45.04
CA ALA A 26 41.25 -8.97 -44.66
C ALA A 26 40.63 -7.87 -43.78
N VAL A 27 41.08 -6.63 -43.92
CA VAL A 27 40.67 -5.48 -43.09
C VAL A 27 40.05 -4.42 -43.98
N GLU A 28 38.84 -4.01 -43.64
CA GLU A 28 38.08 -3.00 -44.37
C GLU A 28 37.67 -1.85 -43.44
N LEU A 29 37.74 -0.62 -43.95
CA LEU A 29 37.22 0.56 -43.26
C LEU A 29 35.70 0.66 -43.45
N VAL A 30 34.97 0.72 -42.34
CA VAL A 30 33.50 0.82 -42.33
C VAL A 30 33.09 2.26 -42.57
N ARG A 31 32.87 2.66 -43.83
CA ARG A 31 32.52 4.05 -44.22
C ARG A 31 31.05 4.40 -44.01
N GLU A 32 30.19 3.39 -44.00
CA GLU A 32 28.76 3.49 -43.78
C GLU A 32 28.35 2.46 -42.73
N PRO A 33 27.21 2.60 -42.02
CA PRO A 33 26.77 1.57 -41.08
C PRO A 33 26.54 0.23 -41.79
N VAL A 34 27.19 -0.83 -41.32
CA VAL A 34 27.09 -2.17 -41.92
C VAL A 34 26.48 -3.16 -40.92
N ALA A 35 25.57 -4.01 -41.38
CA ALA A 35 25.03 -5.10 -40.57
C ALA A 35 26.16 -6.06 -40.17
N TRP A 36 26.20 -6.44 -38.90
CA TRP A 36 27.19 -7.38 -38.39
C TRP A 36 26.89 -8.77 -38.98
N PRO A 37 27.86 -9.44 -39.64
CA PRO A 37 27.61 -10.73 -40.28
C PRO A 37 27.09 -11.79 -39.31
N GLU A 38 26.00 -12.45 -39.68
CA GLU A 38 25.49 -13.62 -38.97
C GLU A 38 26.31 -14.85 -39.35
N SER A 39 27.02 -15.40 -38.36
CA SER A 39 27.97 -16.51 -38.58
C SER A 39 27.65 -17.75 -37.74
N GLY A 40 26.47 -17.77 -37.09
CA GLY A 40 26.09 -18.83 -36.13
C GLY A 40 26.97 -18.87 -34.88
N ARG A 41 27.77 -17.82 -34.63
CA ARG A 41 28.66 -17.68 -33.47
C ARG A 41 28.42 -16.32 -32.80
N PRO A 42 28.71 -16.19 -31.49
CA PRO A 42 28.67 -14.91 -30.81
C PRO A 42 29.53 -13.87 -31.53
N ARG A 43 29.01 -12.66 -31.73
CA ARG A 43 29.76 -11.55 -32.33
C ARG A 43 30.96 -11.21 -31.44
N ARG A 44 32.14 -11.05 -32.03
CA ARG A 44 33.38 -10.71 -31.32
C ARG A 44 34.05 -9.48 -31.90
N ALA A 45 34.57 -8.62 -31.05
CA ALA A 45 35.25 -7.39 -31.43
C ALA A 45 36.57 -7.23 -30.68
N GLY A 46 37.60 -6.70 -31.34
CA GLY A 46 38.84 -6.27 -30.67
C GLY A 46 38.81 -4.76 -30.40
N VAL A 47 39.28 -4.34 -29.24
CA VAL A 47 39.52 -2.93 -28.88
C VAL A 47 41.00 -2.77 -28.52
N SER A 48 41.71 -1.95 -29.30
CA SER A 48 43.13 -1.64 -29.08
C SER A 48 43.31 -0.21 -28.58
N SER A 49 44.24 0.01 -27.66
CA SER A 49 44.69 1.33 -27.23
C SER A 49 46.22 1.34 -27.06
N PHE A 50 46.89 2.29 -27.69
CA PHE A 50 48.35 2.40 -27.73
C PHE A 50 48.77 3.76 -27.17
N GLY A 51 49.31 3.77 -25.94
CA GLY A 51 49.70 4.99 -25.26
C GLY A 51 51.06 5.52 -25.73
N ILE A 52 51.25 6.84 -25.73
CA ILE A 52 52.52 7.48 -26.10
C ILE A 52 53.70 7.05 -25.22
N SER A 53 53.43 6.59 -23.98
CA SER A 53 54.43 6.04 -23.07
C SER A 53 54.95 4.66 -23.49
N GLY A 54 54.35 4.03 -24.51
CA GLY A 54 54.69 2.69 -24.98
C GLY A 54 53.87 1.56 -24.37
N THR A 55 52.94 1.85 -23.45
CA THR A 55 52.03 0.82 -22.92
C THR A 55 50.90 0.54 -23.92
N ASN A 56 50.77 -0.72 -24.32
CA ASN A 56 49.75 -1.19 -25.24
C ASN A 56 48.72 -2.04 -24.50
N ALA A 57 47.44 -1.86 -24.83
CA ALA A 57 46.35 -2.69 -24.34
C ALA A 57 45.51 -3.19 -25.52
N HIS A 58 45.10 -4.44 -25.46
CA HIS A 58 44.16 -5.04 -26.40
C HIS A 58 43.14 -5.89 -25.65
N VAL A 59 41.87 -5.67 -25.92
CA VAL A 59 40.75 -6.36 -25.29
C VAL A 59 39.89 -7.02 -26.35
N ILE A 60 39.52 -8.28 -26.12
CA ILE A 60 38.54 -8.99 -26.94
C ILE A 60 37.20 -8.94 -26.21
N LEU A 61 36.18 -8.45 -26.89
CA LEU A 61 34.79 -8.42 -26.44
C LEU A 61 34.01 -9.50 -27.17
N GLU A 62 33.08 -10.14 -26.46
CA GLU A 62 32.14 -11.10 -27.02
C GLU A 62 30.71 -10.67 -26.68
N GLN A 63 29.78 -10.91 -27.60
CA GLN A 63 28.36 -10.76 -27.37
C GLN A 63 27.95 -11.61 -26.15
N ALA A 64 27.18 -11.02 -25.24
CA ALA A 64 26.61 -11.75 -24.11
C ALA A 64 25.77 -12.93 -24.62
N ALA A 65 25.83 -14.06 -23.92
CA ALA A 65 24.93 -15.17 -24.19
C ALA A 65 23.48 -14.67 -24.06
N GLU A 66 22.60 -15.14 -24.94
CA GLU A 66 21.17 -15.00 -24.71
C GLU A 66 20.84 -15.86 -23.50
N GLU A 67 20.62 -15.22 -22.35
CA GLU A 67 20.06 -15.92 -21.21
C GLU A 67 18.65 -16.34 -21.60
N PRO A 68 18.30 -17.64 -21.52
CA PRO A 68 16.93 -18.05 -21.69
C PRO A 68 16.12 -17.29 -20.65
N VAL A 69 15.02 -16.65 -21.09
CA VAL A 69 14.05 -16.05 -20.18
C VAL A 69 13.67 -17.17 -19.21
N SER A 70 14.07 -17.04 -17.94
CA SER A 70 13.85 -18.14 -17.00
C SER A 70 12.35 -18.33 -16.85
N ASP A 71 11.86 -19.55 -17.08
CA ASP A 71 10.52 -19.99 -16.70
C ASP A 71 10.40 -20.08 -15.17
N GLN A 72 10.72 -18.98 -14.47
CA GLN A 72 10.36 -18.86 -13.07
C GLN A 72 8.84 -18.82 -13.01
N PRO A 73 8.22 -19.64 -12.13
CA PRO A 73 6.79 -19.60 -11.96
C PRO A 73 6.39 -18.17 -11.62
N ALA A 74 5.40 -17.64 -12.36
CA ALA A 74 4.85 -16.33 -12.08
C ALA A 74 4.42 -16.30 -10.61
N VAL A 75 5.04 -15.41 -9.83
CA VAL A 75 4.62 -15.19 -8.45
C VAL A 75 3.23 -14.59 -8.52
N GLU A 76 2.25 -15.26 -7.88
CA GLU A 76 0.89 -14.72 -7.83
C GLU A 76 0.91 -13.36 -7.11
N PRO A 77 0.24 -12.34 -7.68
CA PRO A 77 0.22 -11.02 -7.07
C PRO A 77 -0.54 -11.06 -5.74
N VAL A 78 -0.01 -10.38 -4.72
CA VAL A 78 -0.66 -10.25 -3.42
C VAL A 78 -2.01 -9.51 -3.52
N LEU A 79 -2.11 -8.58 -4.48
CA LEU A 79 -3.31 -7.85 -4.86
C LEU A 79 -3.51 -7.95 -6.38
N GLY A 80 -4.66 -8.46 -6.80
CA GLY A 80 -5.17 -8.44 -8.16
C GLY A 80 -5.84 -7.09 -8.49
N GLY A 81 -6.57 -7.05 -9.61
CA GLY A 81 -7.32 -5.84 -10.03
C GLY A 81 -6.53 -4.87 -10.92
N GLY A 82 -5.30 -5.20 -11.30
CA GLY A 82 -4.54 -4.49 -12.33
C GLY A 82 -3.96 -3.13 -11.91
N MET A 83 -4.27 -2.62 -10.70
CA MET A 83 -3.64 -1.42 -10.16
C MET A 83 -2.17 -1.69 -9.85
N LEU A 84 -1.27 -0.85 -10.37
CA LEU A 84 0.16 -0.94 -10.11
C LEU A 84 0.69 0.35 -9.46
N PRO A 85 1.55 0.24 -8.44
CA PRO A 85 2.24 1.39 -7.87
C PRO A 85 3.57 1.67 -8.58
N TRP A 86 3.71 2.85 -9.17
CA TRP A 86 5.00 3.37 -9.65
C TRP A 86 5.60 4.26 -8.57
N ALA A 87 6.66 3.74 -7.91
CA ALA A 87 7.39 4.46 -6.88
C ALA A 87 8.53 5.28 -7.51
N LEU A 88 8.48 6.61 -7.35
CA LEU A 88 9.52 7.54 -7.77
C LEU A 88 10.19 8.14 -6.52
N SER A 89 11.50 8.40 -6.61
CA SER A 89 12.19 9.19 -5.59
C SER A 89 13.31 10.04 -6.17
N ALA A 90 13.63 11.15 -5.50
CA ALA A 90 14.74 12.03 -5.84
C ALA A 90 15.29 12.78 -4.62
N LYS A 91 16.44 13.45 -4.81
CA LYS A 91 17.11 14.22 -3.76
C LYS A 91 16.49 15.61 -3.51
N SER A 92 15.56 16.04 -4.35
CA SER A 92 14.81 17.29 -4.21
C SER A 92 13.46 17.18 -4.91
N GLU A 93 12.54 18.07 -4.58
CA GLU A 93 11.23 18.14 -5.25
C GLU A 93 11.36 18.44 -6.76
N ALA A 94 12.24 19.36 -7.14
CA ALA A 94 12.52 19.67 -8.54
C ALA A 94 13.09 18.45 -9.30
N ALA A 95 13.98 17.69 -8.66
CA ALA A 95 14.51 16.47 -9.26
C ALA A 95 13.46 15.36 -9.39
N LEU A 96 12.47 15.30 -8.48
CA LEU A 96 11.35 14.37 -8.53
C LEU A 96 10.43 14.70 -9.71
N ARG A 97 10.10 15.98 -9.91
CA ARG A 97 9.33 16.47 -11.06
C ARG A 97 10.02 16.15 -12.38
N ALA A 98 11.31 16.46 -12.49
CA ALA A 98 12.11 16.11 -13.66
C ALA A 98 12.22 14.59 -13.89
N GLN A 99 12.18 13.78 -12.83
CA GLN A 99 12.14 12.31 -12.96
C GLN A 99 10.79 11.84 -13.50
N ALA A 100 9.68 12.48 -13.11
CA ALA A 100 8.36 12.20 -13.66
C ALA A 100 8.30 12.52 -15.16
N GLU A 101 8.85 13.66 -15.59
CA GLU A 101 8.95 14.04 -17.01
C GLU A 101 9.76 13.04 -17.83
N ARG A 102 10.93 12.62 -17.32
CA ARG A 102 11.76 11.61 -17.98
C ARG A 102 11.05 10.26 -18.10
N LEU A 103 10.41 9.79 -17.02
CA LEU A 103 9.67 8.54 -17.05
C LEU A 103 8.49 8.63 -18.02
N ARG A 104 7.77 9.75 -18.02
CA ARG A 104 6.69 10.01 -18.96
C ARG A 104 7.15 9.93 -20.43
N ALA A 105 8.33 10.45 -20.74
CA ALA A 105 8.89 10.39 -22.09
C ALA A 105 9.28 8.97 -22.53
N THR A 106 9.48 8.04 -21.60
CA THR A 106 9.79 6.64 -21.90
C THR A 106 8.56 5.72 -21.95
N VAL A 107 7.37 6.22 -21.61
CA VAL A 107 6.13 5.44 -21.60
C VAL A 107 5.41 5.65 -22.93
N ASP A 108 5.82 4.88 -23.94
CA ASP A 108 5.28 4.90 -25.30
C ASP A 108 4.30 3.73 -25.56
N GLU A 109 3.94 3.50 -26.82
CA GLU A 109 3.09 2.36 -27.21
C GLU A 109 3.89 1.06 -27.18
N GLY A 110 3.45 0.09 -26.38
CA GLY A 110 4.09 -1.22 -26.25
C GLY A 110 4.91 -1.42 -24.97
N VAL A 111 5.10 -0.39 -24.15
CA VAL A 111 5.72 -0.54 -22.82
C VAL A 111 4.82 -1.35 -21.88
N ASP A 112 5.40 -2.39 -21.31
CA ASP A 112 4.81 -3.16 -20.22
C ASP A 112 4.88 -2.33 -18.92
N VAL A 113 3.71 -1.88 -18.45
CA VAL A 113 3.59 -1.07 -17.23
C VAL A 113 3.98 -1.83 -15.95
N GLY A 114 3.86 -3.16 -15.95
CA GLY A 114 4.31 -4.03 -14.87
C GLY A 114 5.82 -4.12 -14.81
N ALA A 115 6.47 -4.27 -15.97
CA ALA A 115 7.93 -4.26 -16.06
C ALA A 115 8.52 -2.92 -15.58
N VAL A 116 7.86 -1.79 -15.88
CA VAL A 116 8.24 -0.47 -15.37
C VAL A 116 8.12 -0.40 -13.85
N ALA A 117 7.02 -0.88 -13.26
CA ALA A 117 6.84 -0.95 -11.82
C ALA A 117 7.97 -1.75 -11.16
N GLY A 118 8.27 -2.94 -11.69
CA GLY A 118 9.37 -3.79 -11.20
C GLY A 118 10.73 -3.11 -11.32
N ALA A 119 11.01 -2.44 -12.44
CA ALA A 119 12.26 -1.70 -12.63
C ALA A 119 12.41 -0.53 -11.64
N LEU A 120 11.33 0.22 -11.37
CA LEU A 120 11.35 1.34 -10.42
C LEU A 120 11.71 0.91 -8.99
N VAL A 121 11.29 -0.29 -8.59
CA VAL A 121 11.58 -0.82 -7.23
C VAL A 121 12.92 -1.55 -7.18
N ASN A 122 13.27 -2.34 -8.20
CA ASN A 122 14.42 -3.26 -8.14
C ASN A 122 15.71 -2.67 -8.71
N SER A 123 15.66 -1.59 -9.50
CA SER A 123 16.83 -1.07 -10.23
C SER A 123 17.12 0.41 -9.98
N ARG A 124 16.50 1.02 -8.95
CA ARG A 124 16.67 2.43 -8.62
C ARG A 124 17.04 2.60 -7.15
N SER A 125 17.91 3.58 -6.89
CA SER A 125 18.15 4.06 -5.54
C SER A 125 16.92 4.77 -4.98
N VAL A 126 16.73 4.69 -3.67
CA VAL A 126 15.63 5.34 -2.96
C VAL A 126 16.14 6.60 -2.25
N PHE A 127 15.47 7.73 -2.47
CA PHE A 127 15.77 9.03 -1.88
C PHE A 127 14.60 9.57 -1.04
N ASP A 128 14.77 10.74 -0.41
CA ASP A 128 13.83 11.27 0.57
C ASP A 128 12.57 11.89 -0.04
N HIS A 129 12.69 12.62 -1.15
CA HIS A 129 11.50 13.13 -1.85
C HIS A 129 10.89 12.00 -2.67
N ARG A 130 9.68 11.58 -2.34
CA ARG A 130 9.02 10.41 -2.93
C ARG A 130 7.65 10.76 -3.49
N ALA A 131 7.29 10.07 -4.56
CA ALA A 131 5.93 10.02 -5.08
C ALA A 131 5.54 8.58 -5.42
N VAL A 132 4.28 8.23 -5.20
CA VAL A 132 3.69 6.99 -5.67
C VAL A 132 2.53 7.33 -6.58
N VAL A 133 2.65 6.90 -7.85
CA VAL A 133 1.58 7.00 -8.85
C VAL A 133 0.90 5.64 -8.94
N VAL A 134 -0.43 5.60 -8.79
CA VAL A 134 -1.21 4.36 -8.89
C VAL A 134 -2.15 4.45 -10.09
N ALA A 135 -2.11 3.45 -10.98
CA ALA A 135 -3.00 3.35 -12.14
C ALA A 135 -3.17 1.90 -12.61
N ALA A 136 -4.26 1.62 -13.34
CA ALA A 136 -4.48 0.33 -14.04
C ALA A 136 -3.65 0.21 -15.31
N ASP A 137 -3.50 1.35 -15.99
CA ASP A 137 -3.12 1.37 -17.38
C ASP A 137 -2.18 2.54 -17.68
N ARG A 138 -1.62 2.45 -18.88
CA ARG A 138 -0.69 3.42 -19.42
C ARG A 138 -1.25 4.85 -19.44
N ALA A 139 -2.52 5.03 -19.82
CA ALA A 139 -3.12 6.36 -19.92
C ALA A 139 -3.22 7.01 -18.54
N GLY A 140 -3.61 6.24 -17.53
CA GLY A 140 -3.64 6.65 -16.13
C GLY A 140 -2.25 6.99 -15.58
N PHE A 141 -1.20 6.26 -15.96
CA PHE A 141 0.17 6.61 -15.57
C PHE A 141 0.65 7.88 -16.26
N VAL A 142 0.43 8.02 -17.56
CA VAL A 142 0.78 9.20 -18.35
C VAL A 142 0.17 10.47 -17.72
N ALA A 143 -1.14 10.48 -17.51
CA ALA A 143 -1.84 11.65 -16.96
C ALA A 143 -1.32 12.06 -15.58
N ARG A 144 -1.07 11.08 -14.69
CA ARG A 144 -0.59 11.34 -13.33
C ARG A 144 0.89 11.73 -13.28
N LEU A 145 1.72 11.22 -14.17
CA LEU A 145 3.11 11.67 -14.32
C LEU A 145 3.17 13.11 -14.84
N ASP A 146 2.32 13.46 -15.80
CA ASP A 146 2.20 14.84 -16.30
C ASP A 146 1.77 15.80 -15.17
N ALA A 147 0.81 15.39 -14.33
CA ALA A 147 0.40 16.17 -13.16
C ALA A 147 1.55 16.30 -12.13
N LEU A 148 2.27 15.20 -11.83
CA LEU A 148 3.41 15.22 -10.93
C LEU A 148 4.53 16.15 -11.44
N ALA A 149 4.82 16.12 -12.74
CA ALA A 149 5.80 17.02 -13.38
C ALA A 149 5.43 18.49 -13.17
N ARG A 150 4.16 18.86 -13.40
CA ARG A 150 3.66 20.23 -13.19
C ARG A 150 3.52 20.62 -11.72
N GLY A 151 3.49 19.66 -10.80
CA GLY A 151 3.29 19.92 -9.37
C GLY A 151 1.85 19.93 -8.92
N GLU A 152 0.99 19.32 -9.71
CA GLU A 152 -0.44 19.18 -9.48
C GLU A 152 -0.74 17.80 -8.90
N ALA A 153 0.21 17.22 -8.15
CA ALA A 153 0.13 15.84 -7.68
C ALA A 153 -1.10 15.59 -6.78
N GLU A 154 -1.43 16.56 -5.93
CA GLU A 154 -2.55 16.46 -4.97
C GLU A 154 -3.92 16.33 -5.66
N SER A 155 -4.13 17.04 -6.79
CA SER A 155 -5.40 17.00 -7.52
C SER A 155 -5.54 15.76 -8.42
N ALA A 156 -4.43 15.06 -8.70
CA ALA A 156 -4.39 13.90 -9.59
C ALA A 156 -4.41 12.54 -8.87
N GLY A 157 -4.58 12.54 -7.53
CA GLY A 157 -4.52 11.31 -6.74
C GLY A 157 -3.12 10.70 -6.70
N VAL A 158 -2.08 11.52 -6.76
CA VAL A 158 -0.68 11.10 -6.60
C VAL A 158 -0.25 11.38 -5.16
N VAL A 159 0.27 10.36 -4.49
CA VAL A 159 0.73 10.51 -3.10
C VAL A 159 2.19 10.98 -3.12
N CYS A 160 2.45 12.18 -2.59
CA CYS A 160 3.79 12.73 -2.45
C CYS A 160 4.18 12.91 -0.99
N GLY A 161 5.47 12.87 -0.70
CA GLY A 161 5.98 13.15 0.64
C GLY A 161 7.49 13.20 0.71
N VAL A 162 8.00 13.69 1.84
CA VAL A 162 9.41 13.62 2.19
C VAL A 162 9.57 12.58 3.29
N ALA A 163 10.34 11.53 3.02
CA ALA A 163 10.61 10.48 3.98
C ALA A 163 11.34 11.07 5.19
N ARG A 164 10.88 10.70 6.38
CA ARG A 164 11.56 10.97 7.65
C ARG A 164 12.14 9.67 8.20
N SER A 165 13.16 9.78 9.05
CA SER A 165 13.69 8.61 9.77
C SER A 165 12.56 7.87 10.48
N ARG A 166 12.42 6.58 10.23
CA ARG A 166 11.32 5.77 10.78
C ARG A 166 11.67 5.26 12.16
N SER A 167 10.75 5.40 13.10
CA SER A 167 10.73 4.67 14.37
C SER A 167 9.59 3.63 14.31
N GLY A 168 9.88 2.43 13.82
CA GLY A 168 8.92 1.31 13.78
C GLY A 168 7.63 1.57 13.00
N VAL A 169 6.72 0.60 13.06
CA VAL A 169 5.34 0.71 12.54
C VAL A 169 4.39 0.35 13.68
N VAL A 170 3.31 1.13 13.85
CA VAL A 170 2.24 0.80 14.81
C VAL A 170 0.99 0.47 14.02
N PHE A 171 0.38 -0.69 14.28
CA PHE A 171 -0.97 -0.98 13.79
C PHE A 171 -1.98 -0.52 14.83
N VAL A 172 -2.93 0.31 14.40
CA VAL A 172 -3.99 0.87 15.25
C VAL A 172 -5.32 0.23 14.85
N PHE A 173 -5.98 -0.40 15.80
CA PHE A 173 -7.22 -1.15 15.62
C PHE A 173 -8.38 -0.39 16.24
N PRO A 174 -9.20 0.33 15.44
CA PRO A 174 -10.29 1.13 15.98
C PRO A 174 -11.41 0.27 16.56
N GLY A 175 -12.31 0.92 17.30
CA GLY A 175 -13.56 0.30 17.76
C GLY A 175 -14.62 0.23 16.66
N GLN A 176 -15.89 0.19 17.07
CA GLN A 176 -17.03 0.27 16.16
C GLN A 176 -17.19 1.68 15.56
N GLY A 177 -17.65 1.79 14.32
CA GLY A 177 -17.95 3.05 13.64
C GLY A 177 -17.35 3.19 12.23
N SER A 178 -16.42 2.32 11.85
CA SER A 178 -15.78 2.33 10.53
C SER A 178 -16.44 1.38 9.52
N GLN A 179 -17.48 0.66 9.92
CA GLN A 179 -18.17 -0.30 9.06
C GLN A 179 -18.97 0.38 7.95
N TRP A 180 -19.05 -0.29 6.80
CA TRP A 180 -19.95 0.04 5.70
C TRP A 180 -20.28 -1.23 4.91
N VAL A 181 -21.41 -1.25 4.21
CA VAL A 181 -21.87 -2.43 3.47
C VAL A 181 -20.93 -2.70 2.29
N GLY A 182 -20.39 -3.92 2.20
CA GLY A 182 -19.45 -4.30 1.15
C GLY A 182 -17.98 -3.96 1.44
N MET A 183 -17.63 -3.60 2.68
CA MET A 183 -16.30 -3.06 3.03
C MET A 183 -15.10 -3.94 2.72
N ALA A 184 -15.31 -5.23 2.48
CA ALA A 184 -14.27 -6.20 2.18
C ALA A 184 -14.47 -6.92 0.84
N ALA A 185 -15.55 -6.63 0.10
CA ALA A 185 -15.96 -7.41 -1.05
C ALA A 185 -14.88 -7.49 -2.14
N GLU A 186 -14.30 -6.35 -2.52
CA GLU A 186 -13.24 -6.31 -3.54
C GLU A 186 -11.97 -7.03 -3.08
N LEU A 187 -11.61 -6.95 -1.80
CA LEU A 187 -10.41 -7.62 -1.26
C LEU A 187 -10.60 -9.14 -1.14
N LEU A 188 -11.83 -9.63 -0.95
CA LEU A 188 -12.14 -11.06 -1.01
C LEU A 188 -11.90 -11.64 -2.41
N GLU A 189 -12.11 -10.84 -3.45
CA GLU A 189 -11.91 -11.26 -4.85
C GLU A 189 -10.48 -11.03 -5.34
N SER A 190 -9.88 -9.90 -4.94
CA SER A 190 -8.58 -9.45 -5.45
C SER A 190 -7.39 -9.94 -4.63
N SER A 191 -7.57 -10.46 -3.41
CA SER A 191 -6.45 -10.88 -2.57
C SER A 191 -6.67 -12.24 -1.92
N ALA A 192 -5.98 -13.26 -2.42
CA ALA A 192 -5.99 -14.60 -1.83
C ALA A 192 -5.50 -14.60 -0.37
N VAL A 193 -4.56 -13.71 -0.02
CA VAL A 193 -4.04 -13.56 1.35
C VAL A 193 -5.14 -13.05 2.29
N PHE A 194 -5.88 -12.03 1.86
CA PHE A 194 -6.97 -11.47 2.65
C PHE A 194 -8.13 -12.47 2.75
N ALA A 195 -8.55 -13.05 1.62
CA ALA A 195 -9.63 -14.03 1.56
C ALA A 195 -9.36 -15.24 2.46
N GLY A 196 -8.18 -15.85 2.36
CA GLY A 196 -7.81 -16.98 3.22
C GLY A 196 -7.70 -16.61 4.70
N SER A 197 -7.44 -15.36 5.05
CA SER A 197 -7.52 -14.89 6.44
C SER A 197 -8.95 -14.74 6.93
N ILE A 198 -9.86 -14.24 6.09
CA ILE A 198 -11.28 -14.14 6.41
C ILE A 198 -11.90 -15.52 6.60
N GLU A 199 -11.55 -16.49 5.76
CA GLU A 199 -12.02 -17.88 5.89
C GLU A 199 -11.66 -18.48 7.24
N ARG A 200 -10.40 -18.33 7.69
CA ARG A 200 -9.99 -18.75 9.04
C ARG A 200 -10.75 -18.02 10.16
N CYS A 201 -11.05 -16.73 9.98
CA CYS A 201 -11.87 -15.98 10.94
C CYS A 201 -13.31 -16.49 10.96
N ALA A 202 -13.88 -16.84 9.79
CA ALA A 202 -15.22 -17.40 9.68
C ALA A 202 -15.31 -18.76 10.38
N GLU A 203 -14.33 -19.65 10.16
CA GLU A 203 -14.22 -20.94 10.84
C GLU A 203 -14.14 -20.77 12.36
N ALA A 204 -13.31 -19.84 12.85
CA ALA A 204 -13.17 -19.57 14.28
C ALA A 204 -14.43 -18.97 14.93
N LEU A 205 -15.23 -18.21 14.17
CA LEU A 205 -16.47 -17.60 14.65
C LEU A 205 -17.67 -18.56 14.62
N ALA A 206 -17.65 -19.58 13.76
CA ALA A 206 -18.79 -20.45 13.48
C ALA A 206 -19.38 -21.16 14.72
N GLU A 207 -18.58 -21.41 15.75
CA GLU A 207 -19.08 -21.99 17.02
C GLU A 207 -19.91 -21.00 17.85
N PHE A 208 -19.71 -19.69 17.65
CA PHE A 208 -20.24 -18.64 18.53
C PHE A 208 -21.32 -17.77 17.88
N THR A 209 -21.53 -17.89 16.56
CA THR A 209 -22.50 -17.10 15.79
C THR A 209 -23.56 -17.99 15.13
N ASP A 210 -24.77 -17.45 14.96
CA ASP A 210 -25.89 -18.09 14.24
C ASP A 210 -26.02 -17.59 12.78
N TRP A 211 -25.00 -16.89 12.30
CA TRP A 211 -24.93 -16.27 10.98
C TRP A 211 -23.55 -16.49 10.33
N ASP A 212 -23.51 -16.38 9.00
CA ASP A 212 -22.30 -16.59 8.19
C ASP A 212 -21.56 -15.29 7.89
N LEU A 213 -20.23 -15.29 8.08
CA LEU A 213 -19.40 -14.09 7.88
C LEU A 213 -19.35 -13.61 6.43
N LEU A 214 -19.23 -14.53 5.46
CA LEU A 214 -19.00 -14.17 4.07
C LEU A 214 -20.18 -13.43 3.42
N PRO A 215 -21.44 -13.89 3.56
CA PRO A 215 -22.59 -13.15 3.04
C PRO A 215 -22.70 -11.72 3.58
N VAL A 216 -22.37 -11.52 4.87
CA VAL A 216 -22.39 -10.19 5.50
C VAL A 216 -21.31 -9.27 4.90
N LEU A 217 -20.09 -9.77 4.73
CA LEU A 217 -18.99 -8.99 4.13
C LEU A 217 -19.24 -8.63 2.67
N ARG A 218 -19.89 -9.52 1.90
CA ARG A 218 -20.28 -9.28 0.51
C ARG A 218 -21.51 -8.38 0.37
N GLY A 219 -22.24 -8.12 1.47
CA GLY A 219 -23.48 -7.36 1.42
C GLY A 219 -24.58 -8.08 0.62
N GLU A 220 -24.60 -9.41 0.68
CA GLU A 220 -25.60 -10.23 -0.03
C GLU A 220 -27.02 -9.91 0.46
N GLN A 221 -27.99 -9.97 -0.44
CA GLN A 221 -29.39 -9.78 -0.08
C GLN A 221 -29.84 -10.87 0.90
N GLY A 222 -30.38 -10.45 2.05
CA GLY A 222 -30.82 -11.37 3.12
C GLY A 222 -29.74 -11.71 4.16
N ALA A 223 -28.51 -11.21 4.00
CA ALA A 223 -27.51 -11.29 5.06
C ALA A 223 -27.94 -10.48 6.30
N VAL A 224 -27.48 -10.89 7.47
CA VAL A 224 -27.78 -10.19 8.73
C VAL A 224 -27.21 -8.77 8.71
N SER A 225 -27.95 -7.82 9.31
CA SER A 225 -27.60 -6.39 9.28
C SER A 225 -26.35 -6.08 10.11
N LEU A 226 -25.49 -5.21 9.57
CA LEU A 226 -24.35 -4.59 10.29
C LEU A 226 -24.79 -3.58 11.36
N GLU A 227 -26.08 -3.32 11.53
CA GLU A 227 -26.61 -2.50 12.64
C GLU A 227 -26.65 -3.29 13.96
N ARG A 228 -26.69 -4.62 13.90
CA ARG A 228 -26.64 -5.50 15.06
C ARG A 228 -25.23 -5.51 15.66
N VAL A 229 -25.11 -5.17 16.95
CA VAL A 229 -23.81 -5.11 17.64
C VAL A 229 -23.11 -6.47 17.67
N ASP A 230 -23.88 -7.55 17.82
CA ASP A 230 -23.44 -8.95 17.79
C ASP A 230 -23.00 -9.44 16.41
N VAL A 231 -23.27 -8.67 15.36
CA VAL A 231 -22.76 -8.90 14.00
C VAL A 231 -21.57 -7.99 13.71
N VAL A 232 -21.72 -6.68 13.92
CA VAL A 232 -20.73 -5.68 13.51
C VAL A 232 -19.38 -5.83 14.19
N GLN A 233 -19.35 -6.20 15.47
CA GLN A 233 -18.09 -6.33 16.20
C GLN A 233 -17.26 -7.54 15.71
N PRO A 234 -17.81 -8.77 15.61
CA PRO A 234 -17.11 -9.89 14.98
C PRO A 234 -16.69 -9.63 13.53
N VAL A 235 -17.54 -8.99 12.73
CA VAL A 235 -17.21 -8.65 11.34
C VAL A 235 -16.02 -7.68 11.27
N LEU A 236 -16.04 -6.60 12.06
CA LEU A 236 -14.94 -5.65 12.12
C LEU A 236 -13.64 -6.30 12.63
N TRP A 237 -13.73 -7.18 13.62
CA TRP A 237 -12.59 -7.96 14.11
C TRP A 237 -11.96 -8.79 12.99
N ALA A 238 -12.77 -9.56 12.24
CA ALA A 238 -12.28 -10.39 11.14
C ALA A 238 -11.60 -9.56 10.04
N VAL A 239 -12.19 -8.41 9.67
CA VAL A 239 -11.60 -7.49 8.68
C VAL A 239 -10.29 -6.89 9.20
N MET A 240 -10.26 -6.42 10.44
CA MET A 240 -9.06 -5.85 11.04
C MET A 240 -7.89 -6.85 11.12
N VAL A 241 -8.16 -8.09 11.56
CA VAL A 241 -7.17 -9.17 11.60
C VAL A 241 -6.67 -9.49 10.17
N SER A 242 -7.58 -9.57 9.21
CA SER A 242 -7.23 -9.91 7.82
C SER A 242 -6.48 -8.81 7.08
N LEU A 243 -6.79 -7.53 7.36
CA LEU A 243 -5.97 -6.40 6.88
C LEU A 243 -4.57 -6.43 7.48
N ALA A 244 -4.42 -6.80 8.76
CA ALA A 244 -3.09 -6.95 9.37
C ALA A 244 -2.27 -8.07 8.72
N VAL A 245 -2.90 -9.18 8.33
CA VAL A 245 -2.27 -10.27 7.57
C VAL A 245 -1.83 -9.78 6.19
N LEU A 246 -2.69 -9.04 5.48
CA LEU A 246 -2.37 -8.46 4.17
C LEU A 246 -1.20 -7.47 4.23
N TRP A 247 -1.17 -6.58 5.22
CA TRP A 247 -0.02 -5.68 5.39
C TRP A 247 1.29 -6.44 5.65
N ARG A 248 1.23 -7.51 6.45
CA ARG A 248 2.39 -8.36 6.74
C ARG A 248 2.90 -9.09 5.50
N SER A 249 2.02 -9.57 4.62
CA SER A 249 2.45 -10.23 3.37
C SER A 249 3.14 -9.26 2.40
N LEU A 250 2.90 -7.95 2.54
CA LEU A 250 3.61 -6.89 1.82
C LEU A 250 4.89 -6.43 2.53
N GLY A 251 5.31 -7.12 3.59
CA GLY A 251 6.53 -6.82 4.36
C GLY A 251 6.38 -5.72 5.42
N VAL A 252 5.16 -5.23 5.66
CA VAL A 252 4.88 -4.23 6.71
C VAL A 252 4.51 -4.96 8.00
N VAL A 253 5.49 -5.09 8.91
CA VAL A 253 5.31 -5.76 10.19
C VAL A 253 5.26 -4.73 11.33
N PRO A 254 4.24 -4.76 12.21
CA PRO A 254 4.13 -3.82 13.31
C PRO A 254 5.19 -4.10 14.38
N SER A 255 5.83 -3.03 14.87
CA SER A 255 6.67 -3.02 16.07
C SER A 255 5.84 -2.89 17.35
N ALA A 256 4.62 -2.34 17.24
CA ALA A 256 3.64 -2.27 18.31
C ALA A 256 2.22 -2.32 17.73
N VAL A 257 1.27 -2.68 18.57
CA VAL A 257 -0.16 -2.63 18.25
C VAL A 257 -0.88 -1.84 19.34
N VAL A 258 -1.93 -1.12 18.96
CA VAL A 258 -2.82 -0.44 19.90
C VAL A 258 -4.24 -0.68 19.43
N GLY A 259 -5.11 -1.12 20.34
CA GLY A 259 -6.54 -1.24 20.08
C GLY A 259 -7.33 -0.19 20.81
N HIS A 260 -8.50 0.14 20.27
CA HIS A 260 -9.45 1.04 20.91
C HIS A 260 -10.72 0.26 21.27
N SER A 261 -10.97 0.08 22.57
CA SER A 261 -12.10 -0.71 23.08
C SER A 261 -12.09 -2.12 22.46
N GLN A 262 -13.17 -2.56 21.79
CA GLN A 262 -13.25 -3.88 21.16
C GLN A 262 -12.13 -4.14 20.12
N GLY A 263 -11.54 -3.08 19.54
CA GLY A 263 -10.38 -3.20 18.66
C GLY A 263 -9.14 -3.80 19.34
N GLU A 264 -9.05 -3.77 20.67
CA GLU A 264 -7.98 -4.47 21.42
C GLU A 264 -8.01 -5.98 21.21
N ILE A 265 -9.18 -6.58 20.94
CA ILE A 265 -9.28 -8.01 20.66
C ILE A 265 -8.53 -8.34 19.36
N ALA A 266 -8.71 -7.53 18.31
CA ALA A 266 -7.97 -7.67 17.06
C ALA A 266 -6.46 -7.41 17.27
N ALA A 267 -6.12 -6.36 18.04
CA ALA A 267 -4.73 -6.05 18.38
C ALA A 267 -4.04 -7.22 19.10
N ALA A 268 -4.71 -7.85 20.06
CA ALA A 268 -4.21 -8.98 20.83
C ALA A 268 -4.02 -10.25 19.97
N CYS A 269 -4.91 -10.53 19.03
CA CYS A 269 -4.69 -11.57 18.02
C CYS A 269 -3.46 -11.26 17.16
N VAL A 270 -3.35 -10.02 16.66
CA VAL A 270 -2.27 -9.63 15.76
C VAL A 270 -0.91 -9.63 16.47
N SER A 271 -0.83 -9.26 17.75
CA SER A 271 0.40 -9.36 18.54
C SER A 271 0.77 -10.79 18.93
N GLY A 272 -0.16 -11.74 18.80
CA GLY A 272 0.00 -13.12 19.26
C GLY A 272 -0.26 -13.32 20.75
N ALA A 273 -0.81 -12.32 21.45
CA ALA A 273 -1.23 -12.44 22.84
C ALA A 273 -2.49 -13.30 23.00
N LEU A 274 -3.35 -13.32 21.97
CA LEU A 274 -4.49 -14.24 21.86
C LEU A 274 -4.34 -15.11 20.61
N SER A 275 -4.82 -16.35 20.72
CA SER A 275 -5.07 -17.19 19.54
C SER A 275 -6.19 -16.58 18.68
N LEU A 276 -6.35 -17.07 17.45
CA LEU A 276 -7.45 -16.61 16.59
C LEU A 276 -8.80 -17.06 17.16
N GLU A 277 -8.84 -18.28 17.68
CA GLU A 277 -10.00 -18.94 18.28
C GLU A 277 -10.45 -18.24 19.57
N ASP A 278 -9.50 -17.88 20.45
CA ASP A 278 -9.82 -17.12 21.66
C ASP A 278 -10.29 -15.70 21.32
N GLY A 279 -9.71 -15.09 20.28
CA GLY A 279 -10.17 -13.80 19.75
C GLY A 279 -11.61 -13.85 19.24
N ALA A 280 -11.93 -14.86 18.42
CA ALA A 280 -13.26 -15.10 17.88
C ALA A 280 -14.28 -15.33 19.01
N ARG A 281 -13.93 -16.18 19.97
CA ARG A 281 -14.75 -16.42 21.17
C ARG A 281 -15.01 -15.14 21.95
N LEU A 282 -13.96 -14.37 22.22
CA LEU A 282 -14.07 -13.16 23.03
C LEU A 282 -14.93 -12.10 22.35
N VAL A 283 -14.71 -11.84 21.06
CA VAL A 283 -15.49 -10.83 20.33
C VAL A 283 -16.96 -11.24 20.20
N ALA A 284 -17.24 -12.49 19.85
CA ALA A 284 -18.61 -12.97 19.65
C ALA A 284 -19.42 -13.03 20.96
N LEU A 285 -18.85 -13.57 22.02
CA LEU A 285 -19.55 -13.68 23.31
C LEU A 285 -19.75 -12.30 23.94
N ARG A 286 -18.76 -11.40 23.85
CA ARG A 286 -18.90 -10.01 24.32
C ARG A 286 -20.02 -9.30 23.59
N SER A 287 -20.02 -9.36 22.25
CA SER A 287 -20.99 -8.63 21.44
C SER A 287 -22.41 -9.19 21.62
N ARG A 288 -22.55 -10.51 21.83
CA ARG A 288 -23.83 -11.14 22.17
C ARG A 288 -24.40 -10.67 23.51
N VAL A 289 -23.57 -10.62 24.57
CA VAL A 289 -24.01 -10.10 25.88
C VAL A 289 -24.48 -8.65 25.76
N ILE A 290 -23.79 -7.83 24.96
CA ILE A 290 -24.22 -6.44 24.72
C ILE A 290 -25.60 -6.42 24.05
N ALA A 291 -25.77 -7.20 22.98
CA ALA A 291 -27.04 -7.25 22.23
C ALA A 291 -28.21 -7.75 23.08
N GLU A 292 -28.00 -8.79 23.89
CA GLU A 292 -29.08 -9.46 24.63
C GLU A 292 -29.41 -8.76 25.96
N GLU A 293 -28.42 -8.24 26.67
CA GLU A 293 -28.58 -7.79 28.06
C GLU A 293 -28.48 -6.28 28.26
N LEU A 294 -27.81 -5.56 27.35
CA LEU A 294 -27.46 -4.14 27.55
C LEU A 294 -28.11 -3.20 26.54
N ALA A 295 -28.51 -3.69 25.37
CA ALA A 295 -29.16 -2.90 24.33
C ALA A 295 -30.40 -2.16 24.87
N GLY A 296 -30.51 -0.88 24.53
CA GLY A 296 -31.53 0.05 24.99
C GLY A 296 -31.38 0.56 26.43
N ARG A 297 -30.35 0.15 27.18
CA ARG A 297 -30.16 0.53 28.60
C ARG A 297 -29.11 1.62 28.82
N GLY A 298 -28.43 2.06 27.77
CA GLY A 298 -27.39 3.08 27.87
C GLY A 298 -27.18 3.84 26.57
N GLY A 299 -26.16 4.69 26.55
CA GLY A 299 -25.71 5.36 25.35
C GLY A 299 -24.33 5.97 25.53
N MET A 300 -23.86 6.64 24.48
CA MET A 300 -22.59 7.36 24.51
C MET A 300 -22.69 8.70 23.78
N VAL A 301 -22.02 9.71 24.32
CA VAL A 301 -21.97 11.07 23.75
C VAL A 301 -20.52 11.51 23.66
N SER A 302 -20.10 11.94 22.47
CA SER A 302 -18.84 12.63 22.25
C SER A 302 -18.98 14.09 22.65
N VAL A 303 -18.09 14.59 23.49
CA VAL A 303 -18.01 15.99 23.93
C VAL A 303 -16.71 16.60 23.38
N ALA A 304 -16.83 17.75 22.71
CA ALA A 304 -15.70 18.49 22.15
C ALA A 304 -14.92 19.26 23.24
N ALA A 305 -14.38 18.55 24.23
CA ALA A 305 -13.67 19.12 25.37
C ALA A 305 -12.54 18.20 25.88
N PRO A 306 -11.52 18.76 26.55
CA PRO A 306 -10.52 17.98 27.27
C PRO A 306 -11.12 17.17 28.42
N VAL A 307 -10.52 16.02 28.75
CA VAL A 307 -11.03 15.10 29.78
C VAL A 307 -11.28 15.77 31.13
N ALA A 308 -10.39 16.64 31.59
CA ALA A 308 -10.54 17.33 32.88
C ALA A 308 -11.85 18.14 32.98
N ARG A 309 -12.23 18.81 31.88
CA ARG A 309 -13.50 19.56 31.83
C ARG A 309 -14.71 18.63 31.81
N VAL A 310 -14.60 17.48 31.14
CA VAL A 310 -15.67 16.49 31.10
C VAL A 310 -15.83 15.79 32.44
N GLU A 311 -14.73 15.52 33.15
CA GLU A 311 -14.75 14.99 34.52
C GLU A 311 -15.50 15.93 35.47
N GLU A 312 -15.32 17.25 35.34
CA GLU A 312 -16.11 18.24 36.09
C GLU A 312 -17.61 18.16 35.76
N LEU A 313 -17.96 17.99 34.47
CA LEU A 313 -19.36 17.89 34.02
C LEU A 313 -20.06 16.62 34.51
N VAL A 314 -19.33 15.51 34.63
CA VAL A 314 -19.89 14.23 35.14
C VAL A 314 -19.79 14.10 36.65
N ALA A 315 -19.02 14.94 37.33
CA ALA A 315 -18.81 14.86 38.77
C ALA A 315 -20.15 14.99 39.53
N GLY A 316 -20.41 14.04 40.43
CA GLY A 316 -21.63 14.01 41.24
C GLY A 316 -22.89 13.54 40.51
N ARG A 317 -22.80 13.17 39.22
CA ARG A 317 -23.89 12.54 38.48
C ARG A 317 -23.79 11.02 38.60
N GLU A 318 -24.86 10.38 39.04
CA GLU A 318 -24.95 8.92 39.02
C GLU A 318 -25.24 8.41 37.61
N GLY A 319 -24.66 7.26 37.25
CA GLY A 319 -24.98 6.59 35.98
C GLY A 319 -24.35 7.23 34.73
N VAL A 320 -23.34 8.08 34.86
CA VAL A 320 -22.54 8.59 33.72
C VAL A 320 -21.05 8.65 34.10
N TRP A 321 -20.17 8.27 33.18
CA TRP A 321 -18.72 8.29 33.37
C TRP A 321 -17.99 8.61 32.07
N VAL A 322 -16.71 8.99 32.18
CA VAL A 322 -15.82 9.13 31.03
C VAL A 322 -15.48 7.74 30.49
N ALA A 323 -15.88 7.45 29.26
CA ALA A 323 -15.65 6.17 28.60
C ALA A 323 -14.36 6.16 27.77
N VAL A 324 -14.04 7.27 27.10
CA VAL A 324 -12.91 7.35 26.16
C VAL A 324 -12.30 8.75 26.15
N VAL A 325 -10.98 8.83 26.09
CA VAL A 325 -10.24 10.06 25.78
C VAL A 325 -9.53 9.89 24.43
N ASN A 326 -10.15 10.38 23.34
CA ASN A 326 -9.63 10.24 21.97
C ASN A 326 -8.56 11.26 21.63
N GLY A 327 -8.52 12.38 22.35
CA GLY A 327 -7.55 13.46 22.13
C GLY A 327 -7.78 14.65 23.04
N PRO A 328 -6.99 15.72 22.87
CA PRO A 328 -6.99 16.88 23.77
C PRO A 328 -8.31 17.66 23.77
N ALA A 329 -9.18 17.47 22.78
CA ALA A 329 -10.48 18.13 22.67
C ALA A 329 -11.60 17.14 22.28
N ALA A 330 -11.42 15.85 22.55
CA ALA A 330 -12.37 14.81 22.16
C ALA A 330 -12.47 13.75 23.26
N THR A 331 -13.53 13.83 24.07
CA THR A 331 -13.80 12.90 25.17
C THR A 331 -15.20 12.31 25.00
N VAL A 332 -15.37 11.02 25.23
CA VAL A 332 -16.67 10.35 25.17
C VAL A 332 -17.12 10.03 26.58
N VAL A 333 -18.37 10.33 26.89
CA VAL A 333 -19.06 9.87 28.09
C VAL A 333 -20.03 8.74 27.75
N ALA A 334 -20.17 7.78 28.65
CA ALA A 334 -21.16 6.71 28.57
C ALA A 334 -22.02 6.72 29.83
N GLY A 335 -23.27 6.29 29.72
CA GLY A 335 -24.18 6.27 30.85
C GLY A 335 -25.62 5.93 30.48
N SER A 336 -26.54 6.11 31.44
CA SER A 336 -27.98 5.97 31.17
C SER A 336 -28.47 7.10 30.25
N PRO A 337 -29.54 6.88 29.48
CA PRO A 337 -30.11 7.92 28.60
C PRO A 337 -30.44 9.21 29.35
N GLU A 338 -30.97 9.11 30.58
CA GLU A 338 -31.34 10.26 31.41
C GLU A 338 -30.11 11.05 31.87
N ALA A 339 -29.06 10.36 32.33
CA ALA A 339 -27.84 11.01 32.79
C ALA A 339 -27.11 11.71 31.64
N LEU A 340 -27.08 11.08 30.45
CA LEU A 340 -26.49 11.65 29.25
C LEU A 340 -27.26 12.88 28.75
N ALA A 341 -28.60 12.87 28.79
CA ALA A 341 -29.40 14.04 28.45
C ALA A 341 -29.06 15.24 29.34
N GLY A 342 -28.82 15.00 30.64
CA GLY A 342 -28.37 16.03 31.57
C GLY A 342 -26.98 16.59 31.25
N VAL A 343 -26.04 15.75 30.79
CA VAL A 343 -24.70 16.19 30.36
C VAL A 343 -24.78 16.99 29.06
N VAL A 344 -25.61 16.57 28.10
CA VAL A 344 -25.81 17.27 26.83
C VAL A 344 -26.37 18.67 27.07
N ALA A 345 -27.42 18.80 27.90
CA ALA A 345 -28.01 20.10 28.23
C ALA A 345 -26.99 21.05 28.88
N GLU A 346 -26.19 20.56 29.83
CA GLU A 346 -25.15 21.38 30.45
C GLU A 346 -24.05 21.76 29.44
N CYS A 347 -23.68 20.86 28.52
CA CYS A 347 -22.75 21.19 27.45
C CYS A 347 -23.29 22.32 26.56
N GLU A 348 -24.57 22.28 26.18
CA GLU A 348 -25.22 23.32 25.38
C GLU A 348 -25.21 24.67 26.09
N GLU A 349 -25.52 24.71 27.39
CA GLU A 349 -25.45 25.92 28.22
C GLU A 349 -24.04 26.51 28.30
N ASN A 350 -23.02 25.64 28.28
CA ASN A 350 -21.62 26.02 28.33
C ASN A 350 -20.99 26.24 26.94
N GLY A 351 -21.77 26.16 25.85
CA GLY A 351 -21.29 26.34 24.48
C GLY A 351 -20.36 25.23 23.98
N LEU A 352 -20.44 24.03 24.57
CA LEU A 352 -19.66 22.85 24.17
C LEU A 352 -20.44 22.02 23.13
N SER A 353 -19.79 21.68 22.03
CA SER A 353 -20.39 20.81 21.01
C SER A 353 -20.43 19.37 21.49
N THR A 354 -21.59 18.73 21.33
CA THR A 354 -21.80 17.31 21.60
C THR A 354 -22.26 16.57 20.35
N ARG A 355 -21.96 15.27 20.28
CA ARG A 355 -22.45 14.36 19.23
C ARG A 355 -22.80 13.02 19.83
N THR A 356 -24.08 12.65 19.77
CA THR A 356 -24.53 11.30 20.14
C THR A 356 -23.89 10.26 19.22
N ILE A 357 -23.33 9.22 19.82
CA ILE A 357 -22.78 8.08 19.10
C ILE A 357 -23.94 7.08 18.88
N PRO A 358 -24.11 6.51 17.67
CA PRO A 358 -25.18 5.56 17.38
C PRO A 358 -24.90 4.19 18.02
N VAL A 359 -25.04 4.15 19.35
CA VAL A 359 -24.97 2.97 20.22
C VAL A 359 -26.03 3.14 21.30
N ASP A 360 -26.64 2.03 21.70
CA ASP A 360 -27.77 1.96 22.64
C ASP A 360 -27.41 1.23 23.94
N TYR A 361 -26.12 1.12 24.23
CA TYR A 361 -25.55 0.51 25.44
C TYR A 361 -24.45 1.41 26.02
N ALA A 362 -24.14 1.22 27.31
CA ALA A 362 -23.08 1.91 28.02
C ALA A 362 -22.30 0.93 28.90
#